data_AF-T0R757-F1
#
_entry.id   AF-T0R757-F1
#
_cell.length_a   1.000
_cell.length_b   1.000
_cell.length_c   1.000
_cell.angle_alpha   90.00
_cell.angle_beta   90.00
_cell.angle_gamma   90.00
#
_symmetry.space_group_name_H-M   'P 1'
#
loop_
_entity.id
_entity.type
_entity.pdbx_description
1 polymer ?
#
loop_
_entity_poly.entity_id
_entity_poly.type
_entity_poly.pdbx_seq_one_letter_code
_entity_poly.pdbx_strand_id
1 'polypeptide(L)'
;MDMKTKFSDDLTLESEFEDLPPEDFLYDRQGPWPQPSPNHPFGEAPGVLHIPFVELFYWWMMIGSRYVFTWIFMWPVALFKAIMWWKVSPVSDEEFCDYYYNTCYSKFLTDTLTQSVRATFKDYLEEGKNYYVCDFIGMKLLVPVSGVKCEPSIALFEKHDNGIKLIAINLRDYVVDHSDGDLWMLAKYISLQGAANHVIVATHPRLHFPMDAINAITKTAVPKDHILFQLIYPHTELTLKLDWQVLNSKLSLLQNKWWMIYAPFPATGESMRDLVVLGYHGIKDNPSYPKYFYPLMGPQKNETAYGKFHDIYYKVYFDFVSNILAEIPRGDKFVTRWANYINAEMPTFPNGEEIWKEGILNHAVASYIWDITIGHGADHKTYAEIPMNKNPLRVRVASPSYKNPDFKLDLGDVASIMDQTRLILANWLFFKPTNVSLTIDAFYQFNLPKLKDAVIKFREELYKTEKNLPMPNYMPVKDIPASIQY
;
A
#
# COMPACT_ATOMS: atom_id res chain seq x y z
N MET A 1 14.90 -40.37 10.51
CA MET A 1 13.53 -40.44 11.05
C MET A 1 12.60 -40.08 9.90
N ASP A 2 11.66 -40.96 9.55
CA ASP A 2 10.82 -40.84 8.35
C ASP A 2 9.74 -39.77 8.56
N MET A 3 9.72 -38.73 7.71
CA MET A 3 8.78 -37.59 7.80
C MET A 3 7.30 -38.01 7.72
N LYS A 4 7.00 -39.23 7.27
CA LYS A 4 5.62 -39.73 7.15
C LYS A 4 4.94 -40.07 8.48
N THR A 5 5.68 -40.18 9.59
CA THR A 5 5.10 -40.62 10.88
C THR A 5 4.69 -39.47 11.82
N LYS A 6 4.89 -38.19 11.46
CA LYS A 6 4.51 -37.05 12.31
C LYS A 6 3.08 -36.51 12.10
N PHE A 7 2.27 -37.15 11.24
CA PHE A 7 0.93 -36.68 10.87
C PHE A 7 -0.12 -37.80 10.73
N SER A 8 0.00 -38.85 11.55
CA SER A 8 -0.96 -39.97 11.60
C SER A 8 -2.17 -39.60 12.46
N ASP A 9 -3.39 -39.64 11.89
CA ASP A 9 -4.70 -39.36 12.49
C ASP A 9 -5.15 -40.37 13.58
N ASP A 10 -4.27 -40.78 14.49
CA ASP A 10 -4.66 -41.64 15.62
C ASP A 10 -5.13 -40.76 16.79
N LEU A 11 -6.42 -40.40 16.78
CA LEU A 11 -7.10 -39.53 17.75
C LEU A 11 -7.33 -40.26 19.08
N THR A 12 -6.26 -40.45 19.85
CA THR A 12 -6.35 -40.74 21.28
C THR A 12 -6.15 -39.44 22.06
N LEU A 13 -6.74 -39.31 23.26
CA LEU A 13 -6.56 -38.13 24.12
C LEU A 13 -5.07 -37.81 24.41
N GLU A 14 -4.16 -38.77 24.24
CA GLU A 14 -2.71 -38.57 24.38
C GLU A 14 -2.08 -37.92 23.13
N SER A 15 -2.63 -38.13 21.93
CA SER A 15 -2.13 -37.51 20.69
C SER A 15 -2.67 -36.09 20.46
N GLU A 16 -3.74 -35.70 21.14
CA GLU A 16 -4.28 -34.32 21.10
C GLU A 16 -3.35 -33.30 21.79
N PHE A 17 -2.50 -33.75 22.71
CA PHE A 17 -1.57 -32.92 23.50
C PHE A 17 -0.09 -33.13 23.18
N GLU A 18 0.27 -33.89 22.14
CA GLU A 18 1.63 -33.86 21.59
C GLU A 18 1.86 -32.52 20.87
N ASP A 19 2.02 -31.49 21.69
CA ASP A 19 2.55 -30.22 21.26
C ASP A 19 4.00 -30.42 20.84
N LEU A 20 4.33 -29.95 19.64
CA LEU A 20 5.72 -29.86 19.20
C LEU A 20 6.56 -29.11 20.25
N PRO A 21 7.84 -29.41 20.41
CA PRO A 21 8.64 -28.68 21.38
C PRO A 21 8.81 -27.20 20.94
N PRO A 22 9.01 -26.24 21.88
CA PRO A 22 9.08 -24.81 21.56
C PRO A 22 10.08 -24.47 20.45
N GLU A 23 11.23 -25.13 20.42
CA GLU A 23 12.29 -24.93 19.43
C GLU A 23 11.90 -25.24 17.98
N ASP A 24 10.77 -25.92 17.74
CA ASP A 24 10.23 -26.13 16.39
C ASP A 24 9.65 -24.83 15.79
N PHE A 25 9.44 -23.79 16.61
CA PHE A 25 8.92 -22.48 16.20
C PHE A 25 10.06 -21.44 16.11
N LEU A 26 9.83 -20.31 15.44
CA LEU A 26 10.92 -19.34 15.17
C LEU A 26 11.45 -18.66 16.44
N TYR A 27 10.57 -18.44 17.42
CA TYR A 27 10.86 -17.73 18.67
C TYR A 27 10.31 -18.48 19.89
N ASP A 28 10.43 -19.81 19.90
CA ASP A 28 10.05 -20.65 21.03
C ASP A 28 8.60 -20.44 21.51
N ARG A 29 7.68 -20.13 20.58
CA ARG A 29 6.26 -19.78 20.81
C ARG A 29 6.00 -18.49 21.59
N GLN A 30 7.01 -17.66 21.82
CA GLN A 30 6.89 -16.47 22.67
C GLN A 30 6.35 -15.22 21.93
N GLY A 31 6.04 -15.32 20.65
CA GLY A 31 5.66 -14.19 19.81
C GLY A 31 6.65 -13.96 18.67
N PRO A 32 6.44 -12.98 17.78
CA PRO A 32 5.54 -11.83 17.91
C PRO A 32 4.05 -12.17 17.82
N TRP A 33 3.21 -11.35 18.47
CA TRP A 33 1.75 -11.47 18.35
C TRP A 33 1.12 -10.10 18.04
N PRO A 34 0.13 -10.05 17.14
CA PRO A 34 -0.64 -8.82 16.90
C PRO A 34 -1.40 -8.39 18.15
N GLN A 35 -1.56 -7.08 18.32
CA GLN A 35 -2.27 -6.45 19.42
C GLN A 35 -3.06 -5.24 18.88
N PRO A 36 -4.15 -4.84 19.54
CA PRO A 36 -4.86 -3.61 19.16
C PRO A 36 -3.90 -2.41 19.07
N SER A 37 -4.07 -1.57 18.04
CA SER A 37 -3.23 -0.39 17.88
C SER A 37 -3.31 0.50 19.14
N PRO A 38 -2.19 0.92 19.74
CA PRO A 38 -2.21 1.70 20.97
C PRO A 38 -2.76 3.12 20.77
N ASN A 39 -2.74 3.63 19.53
CA ASN A 39 -3.23 4.97 19.21
C ASN A 39 -4.72 4.96 18.85
N HIS A 40 -5.17 3.95 18.10
CA HIS A 40 -6.58 3.78 17.73
C HIS A 40 -6.99 2.30 17.81
N PRO A 41 -7.25 1.76 19.01
CA PRO A 41 -7.55 0.33 19.21
C PRO A 41 -8.77 -0.17 18.41
N PHE A 42 -9.70 0.74 18.09
CA PHE A 42 -10.91 0.47 17.32
C PHE A 42 -10.91 1.12 15.94
N GLY A 43 -9.80 1.78 15.56
CA GLY A 43 -9.69 2.63 14.37
C GLY A 43 -8.68 2.13 13.33
N GLU A 44 -7.71 1.33 13.75
CA GLU A 44 -6.62 0.83 12.91
C GLU A 44 -6.55 -0.69 12.93
N ALA A 45 -5.85 -1.27 11.95
CA ALA A 45 -5.47 -2.68 12.00
C ALA A 45 -4.64 -2.99 13.26
N PRO A 46 -4.74 -4.21 13.80
CA PRO A 46 -3.84 -4.69 14.84
C PRO A 46 -2.38 -4.56 14.39
N GLY A 47 -1.49 -4.15 15.31
CA GLY A 47 -0.07 -4.01 15.06
C GLY A 47 0.76 -4.88 16.00
N VAL A 48 2.04 -5.08 15.68
CA VAL A 48 2.95 -5.85 16.53
C VAL A 48 3.81 -4.90 17.37
N LEU A 49 3.55 -4.84 18.68
CA LEU A 49 4.26 -3.92 19.58
C LEU A 49 5.56 -4.50 20.16
N HIS A 50 5.64 -5.82 20.29
CA HIS A 50 6.80 -6.53 20.83
C HIS A 50 7.56 -7.22 19.70
N ILE A 51 8.48 -6.46 19.09
CA ILE A 51 9.31 -6.94 17.99
C ILE A 51 10.50 -7.73 18.56
N PRO A 52 10.76 -8.97 18.09
CA PRO A 52 11.94 -9.72 18.50
C PRO A 52 13.24 -8.93 18.27
N PHE A 53 14.18 -9.03 19.21
CA PHE A 53 15.44 -8.27 19.16
C PHE A 53 16.23 -8.51 17.86
N VAL A 54 16.23 -9.74 17.34
CA VAL A 54 16.91 -10.09 16.09
C VAL A 54 16.33 -9.32 14.90
N GLU A 55 14.99 -9.18 14.82
CA GLU A 55 14.35 -8.39 13.77
C GLU A 55 14.67 -6.90 13.90
N LEU A 56 14.66 -6.37 15.13
CA LEU A 56 15.04 -4.98 15.43
C LEU A 56 16.48 -4.69 14.98
N PHE A 57 17.41 -5.56 15.36
CA PHE A 57 18.83 -5.42 15.03
C PHE A 57 19.06 -5.50 13.52
N TYR A 58 18.45 -6.50 12.87
CA TYR A 58 18.57 -6.67 11.42
C TYR A 58 18.02 -5.46 10.65
N TRP A 59 16.86 -4.92 11.05
CA TRP A 59 16.33 -3.70 10.46
C TRP A 59 17.25 -2.50 10.62
N TRP A 60 17.88 -2.32 11.77
CA TRP A 60 18.84 -1.22 11.97
C TRP A 60 20.05 -1.34 11.06
N MET A 61 20.56 -2.55 10.85
CA MET A 61 21.68 -2.79 9.94
C MET A 61 21.29 -2.45 8.49
N MET A 62 20.13 -2.93 8.02
CA MET A 62 19.76 -2.86 6.60
C MET A 62 19.08 -1.54 6.20
N ILE A 63 18.20 -1.00 7.05
CA ILE A 63 17.35 0.16 6.73
C ILE A 63 17.70 1.35 7.63
N GLY A 64 17.74 1.15 8.95
CA GLY A 64 17.87 2.24 9.91
C GLY A 64 19.16 3.04 9.75
N SER A 65 20.28 2.37 9.49
CA SER A 65 21.59 2.99 9.23
C SER A 65 21.55 3.92 8.00
N ARG A 66 20.93 3.45 6.91
CA ARG A 66 20.71 4.23 5.67
C ARG A 66 19.87 5.47 5.97
N TYR A 67 18.75 5.32 6.68
CA TYR A 67 17.87 6.44 7.01
C TYR A 67 18.63 7.54 7.76
N VAL A 68 19.41 7.17 8.78
CA VAL A 68 20.21 8.12 9.57
C VAL A 68 21.25 8.80 8.67
N PHE A 69 21.97 8.04 7.84
CA PHE A 69 22.95 8.60 6.92
C PHE A 69 22.31 9.60 5.94
N THR A 70 21.23 9.20 5.26
CA THR A 70 20.52 10.07 4.31
C THR A 70 19.99 11.32 4.99
N TRP A 71 19.39 11.20 6.18
CA TRP A 71 18.90 12.35 6.91
C TRP A 71 20.01 13.35 7.26
N ILE A 72 21.15 12.88 7.80
CA ILE A 72 22.24 13.75 8.25
C ILE A 72 22.94 14.42 7.07
N PHE A 73 23.19 13.69 5.98
CA PHE A 73 24.10 14.15 4.93
C PHE A 73 23.41 14.62 3.64
N MET A 74 22.18 14.19 3.36
CA MET A 74 21.54 14.47 2.06
C MET A 74 20.59 15.67 2.07
N TRP A 75 20.27 16.23 3.23
CA TRP A 75 19.39 17.41 3.28
C TRP A 75 19.93 18.66 2.55
N PRO A 76 21.25 18.96 2.51
CA PRO A 76 21.74 20.10 1.73
C PRO A 76 21.58 19.84 0.23
N VAL A 77 21.73 18.58 -0.21
CA VAL A 77 21.53 18.18 -1.61
C VAL A 77 20.06 18.32 -2.00
N ALA A 78 19.15 17.91 -1.12
CA ALA A 78 17.70 18.08 -1.34
C ALA A 78 17.32 19.57 -1.43
N LEU A 79 17.88 20.40 -0.54
CA LEU A 79 17.66 21.85 -0.55
C LEU A 79 18.18 22.49 -1.83
N PHE A 80 19.41 22.18 -2.24
CA PHE A 80 19.98 22.68 -3.50
C PHE A 80 19.10 22.30 -4.70
N LYS A 81 18.63 21.05 -4.75
CA LYS A 81 17.72 20.59 -5.80
C LYS A 81 16.38 21.36 -5.79
N ALA A 82 15.81 21.61 -4.62
CA ALA A 82 14.58 22.41 -4.50
C ALA A 82 14.80 23.88 -4.94
N ILE A 83 15.95 24.48 -4.61
CA ILE A 83 16.32 25.82 -5.08
C ILE A 83 16.42 25.86 -6.61
N MET A 84 17.02 24.83 -7.24
CA MET A 84 17.14 24.74 -8.70
C MET A 84 15.78 24.60 -9.40
N TRP A 85 14.77 24.03 -8.74
CA TRP A 85 13.40 24.02 -9.26
C TRP A 85 12.71 25.38 -9.10
N TRP A 86 13.05 26.13 -8.05
CA TRP A 86 12.47 27.41 -7.65
C TRP A 86 10.98 27.33 -7.30
N LYS A 87 10.14 26.91 -8.24
CA LYS A 87 8.68 26.79 -8.14
C LYS A 87 8.19 25.41 -8.59
N VAL A 88 6.93 25.09 -8.32
CA VAL A 88 6.32 23.90 -8.93
C VAL A 88 6.23 24.05 -10.46
N SER A 89 6.28 22.94 -11.17
CA SER A 89 6.10 22.93 -12.62
C SER A 89 4.63 22.74 -12.98
N PRO A 90 4.13 23.40 -14.04
CA PRO A 90 2.76 23.20 -14.51
C PRO A 90 2.54 21.72 -14.87
N VAL A 91 1.32 21.26 -14.66
CA VAL A 91 0.87 19.89 -14.97
C VAL A 91 -0.10 19.98 -16.14
N SER A 92 0.17 19.32 -17.26
CA SER A 92 -0.80 19.26 -18.37
C SER A 92 -1.97 18.34 -18.02
N ASP A 93 -3.06 18.40 -18.80
CA ASP A 93 -4.18 17.48 -18.59
C ASP A 93 -3.78 16.05 -18.95
N GLU A 94 -2.90 15.86 -19.94
CA GLU A 94 -2.37 14.52 -20.27
C GLU A 94 -1.52 13.97 -19.12
N GLU A 95 -0.62 14.76 -18.54
CA GLU A 95 0.20 14.34 -17.39
C GLU A 95 -0.66 14.01 -16.18
N PHE A 96 -1.67 14.83 -15.91
CA PHE A 96 -2.62 14.58 -14.82
C PHE A 96 -3.35 13.25 -15.04
N CYS A 97 -3.90 13.03 -16.24
CA CYS A 97 -4.57 11.78 -16.58
C CYS A 97 -3.62 10.58 -16.51
N ASP A 98 -2.38 10.72 -16.96
CA ASP A 98 -1.35 9.69 -16.88
C ASP A 98 -1.06 9.30 -15.44
N TYR A 99 -0.91 10.27 -14.53
CA TYR A 99 -0.70 9.97 -13.11
C TYR A 99 -1.86 9.14 -12.53
N TYR A 100 -3.11 9.50 -12.84
CA TYR A 100 -4.28 8.76 -12.35
C TYR A 100 -4.47 7.40 -13.04
N TYR A 101 -4.00 7.20 -14.26
CA TYR A 101 -4.24 5.95 -15.00
C TYR A 101 -3.09 4.94 -14.90
N ASN A 102 -1.85 5.43 -14.84
CA ASN A 102 -0.61 4.65 -14.96
C ASN A 102 0.23 4.63 -13.68
N THR A 103 -0.36 4.96 -12.52
CA THR A 103 0.32 4.85 -11.22
C THR A 103 -0.62 4.30 -10.16
N CYS A 104 -0.12 4.13 -8.93
CA CYS A 104 -0.93 3.81 -7.75
C CYS A 104 -2.14 4.73 -7.51
N TYR A 105 -2.19 5.94 -8.09
CA TYR A 105 -3.37 6.81 -8.02
C TYR A 105 -4.60 6.19 -8.70
N SER A 106 -4.40 5.22 -9.60
CA SER A 106 -5.50 4.53 -10.26
C SER A 106 -6.42 3.83 -9.26
N LYS A 107 -5.92 3.48 -8.07
CA LYS A 107 -6.71 2.88 -6.98
C LYS A 107 -7.87 3.76 -6.51
N PHE A 108 -7.89 5.05 -6.84
CA PHE A 108 -8.99 5.97 -6.52
C PHE A 108 -10.05 6.09 -7.61
N LEU A 109 -9.81 5.57 -8.81
CA LEU A 109 -10.78 5.62 -9.89
C LEU A 109 -11.92 4.64 -9.58
N THR A 110 -13.12 5.18 -9.40
CA THR A 110 -14.36 4.40 -9.29
C THR A 110 -15.35 4.81 -10.38
N ASP A 111 -16.02 3.82 -10.97
CA ASP A 111 -17.09 4.02 -11.95
C ASP A 111 -18.47 4.22 -11.30
N THR A 112 -18.53 4.14 -9.97
CA THR A 112 -19.77 4.27 -9.21
C THR A 112 -20.03 5.74 -8.86
N LEU A 113 -20.80 6.41 -9.71
CA LEU A 113 -21.23 7.80 -9.47
C LEU A 113 -22.44 7.83 -8.53
N THR A 114 -22.23 8.28 -7.29
CA THR A 114 -23.29 8.51 -6.30
C THR A 114 -24.24 9.61 -6.74
N GLN A 115 -25.42 9.71 -6.10
CA GLN A 115 -26.39 10.77 -6.42
C GLN A 115 -25.81 12.17 -6.20
N SER A 116 -25.00 12.38 -5.16
CA SER A 116 -24.35 13.66 -4.89
C SER A 116 -23.30 14.01 -5.95
N VAL A 117 -22.50 13.05 -6.41
CA VAL A 117 -21.55 13.23 -7.52
C VAL A 117 -22.28 13.58 -8.81
N ARG A 118 -23.37 12.86 -9.14
CA ARG A 118 -24.19 13.15 -10.33
C ARG A 118 -24.80 14.55 -10.28
N ALA A 119 -25.29 14.98 -9.12
CA ALA A 119 -25.81 16.33 -8.94
C ALA A 119 -24.73 17.41 -9.10
N THR A 120 -23.53 17.14 -8.57
CA THR A 120 -22.38 18.06 -8.66
C THR A 120 -21.92 18.26 -10.10
N PHE A 121 -21.87 17.20 -10.89
CA PHE A 121 -21.37 17.22 -12.27
C PHE A 121 -22.48 17.18 -13.34
N LYS A 122 -23.73 17.49 -12.99
CA LYS A 122 -24.87 17.35 -13.91
C LYS A 122 -24.66 18.00 -15.29
N ASP A 123 -23.97 19.14 -15.33
CA ASP A 123 -23.73 19.93 -16.55
C ASP A 123 -22.54 19.39 -17.38
N TYR A 124 -21.82 18.39 -16.85
CA TYR A 124 -20.65 17.75 -17.45
C TYR A 124 -20.89 16.27 -17.81
N LEU A 125 -22.06 15.74 -17.46
CA LEU A 125 -22.44 14.35 -17.76
C LEU A 125 -23.26 14.30 -19.06
N GLU A 126 -22.77 13.54 -20.03
CA GLU A 126 -23.42 13.32 -21.31
C GLU A 126 -24.00 11.89 -21.37
N GLU A 127 -25.13 11.75 -22.05
CA GLU A 127 -25.76 10.45 -22.28
C GLU A 127 -24.88 9.56 -23.16
N GLY A 128 -24.78 8.27 -22.82
CA GLY A 128 -23.97 7.30 -23.57
C GLY A 128 -22.48 7.29 -23.25
N LYS A 129 -21.99 8.22 -22.41
CA LYS A 129 -20.60 8.23 -21.93
C LYS A 129 -20.45 7.50 -20.59
N ASN A 130 -19.26 6.94 -20.37
CA ASN A 130 -18.87 6.31 -19.12
C ASN A 130 -17.84 7.19 -18.41
N TYR A 131 -17.91 7.22 -17.08
CA TYR A 131 -17.10 8.11 -16.27
C TYR A 131 -16.43 7.39 -15.12
N TYR A 132 -15.25 7.88 -14.76
CA TYR A 132 -14.64 7.62 -13.46
C TYR A 132 -14.70 8.88 -12.60
N VAL A 133 -14.72 8.68 -11.29
CA VAL A 133 -14.57 9.75 -10.30
C VAL A 133 -13.45 9.39 -9.32
N CYS A 134 -12.71 10.41 -8.89
CA CYS A 134 -11.84 10.34 -7.71
C CYS A 134 -12.31 11.35 -6.68
N ASP A 135 -12.72 10.86 -5.51
CA ASP A 135 -13.21 11.67 -4.40
C ASP A 135 -12.15 11.77 -3.30
N PHE A 136 -11.73 13.00 -2.98
CA PHE A 136 -10.78 13.31 -1.91
C PHE A 136 -11.43 14.06 -0.74
N ILE A 137 -12.70 13.77 -0.44
CA ILE A 137 -13.42 14.36 0.69
C ILE A 137 -12.73 14.13 2.03
N GLY A 138 -11.94 13.06 2.16
CA GLY A 138 -11.13 12.75 3.34
C GLY A 138 -10.13 13.85 3.72
N MET A 139 -9.76 14.73 2.77
CA MET A 139 -8.94 15.92 3.08
C MET A 139 -9.60 16.84 4.13
N LYS A 140 -10.92 16.77 4.33
CA LYS A 140 -11.63 17.51 5.39
C LYS A 140 -11.23 17.10 6.81
N LEU A 141 -10.67 15.90 7.00
CA LEU A 141 -10.20 15.44 8.31
C LEU A 141 -8.89 16.13 8.73
N LEU A 142 -8.16 16.68 7.76
CA LEU A 142 -6.82 17.19 8.00
C LEU A 142 -6.84 18.56 8.68
N VAL A 143 -6.03 18.69 9.73
CA VAL A 143 -5.74 19.97 10.39
C VAL A 143 -4.43 20.51 9.81
N PRO A 144 -4.48 21.48 8.86
CA PRO A 144 -3.29 21.89 8.13
C PRO A 144 -2.24 22.55 9.03
N VAL A 145 -0.96 22.35 8.70
CA VAL A 145 0.13 23.12 9.30
C VAL A 145 0.11 24.58 8.79
N SER A 146 0.81 25.47 9.49
CA SER A 146 0.80 26.91 9.20
C SER A 146 1.02 27.25 7.71
N GLY A 147 0.07 27.99 7.15
CA GLY A 147 0.09 28.48 5.77
C GLY A 147 -0.11 27.40 4.69
N VAL A 148 -0.45 26.16 5.05
CA VAL A 148 -0.80 25.08 4.10
C VAL A 148 -2.32 24.94 4.04
N LYS A 149 -2.83 24.45 2.91
CA LYS A 149 -4.24 24.17 2.65
C LYS A 149 -4.42 22.67 2.44
N CYS A 150 -5.53 22.13 2.90
CA CYS A 150 -5.93 20.73 2.77
C CYS A 150 -7.38 20.70 2.26
N GLU A 151 -7.58 21.14 1.03
CA GLU A 151 -8.93 21.29 0.50
C GLU A 151 -9.43 19.98 -0.11
N PRO A 152 -10.69 19.59 0.13
CA PRO A 152 -11.28 18.45 -0.57
C PRO A 152 -11.55 18.81 -2.03
N SER A 153 -11.46 17.81 -2.89
CA SER A 153 -11.82 17.93 -4.30
C SER A 153 -12.42 16.62 -4.80
N ILE A 154 -13.24 16.71 -5.84
CA ILE A 154 -13.71 15.56 -6.60
C ILE A 154 -13.32 15.76 -8.06
N ALA A 155 -12.62 14.82 -8.68
CA ALA A 155 -12.23 14.89 -10.09
C ALA A 155 -13.09 13.93 -10.92
N LEU A 156 -13.64 14.43 -12.04
CA LEU A 156 -14.44 13.66 -12.99
C LEU A 156 -13.61 13.39 -14.25
N PHE A 157 -13.58 12.13 -14.67
CA PHE A 157 -12.91 11.70 -15.88
C PHE A 157 -13.87 10.96 -16.81
N GLU A 158 -13.79 11.23 -18.10
CA GLU A 158 -14.39 10.39 -19.14
C GLU A 158 -13.51 9.14 -19.33
N LYS A 159 -14.13 7.97 -19.35
CA LYS A 159 -13.46 6.68 -19.56
C LYS A 159 -13.30 6.42 -21.06
N HIS A 160 -12.08 6.09 -21.47
CA HIS A 160 -11.75 5.63 -22.80
C HIS A 160 -11.12 4.21 -22.74
N ASP A 161 -11.09 3.50 -23.86
CA ASP A 161 -10.62 2.10 -23.90
C ASP A 161 -9.21 1.90 -23.30
N ASN A 162 -8.32 2.87 -23.52
CA ASN A 162 -6.93 2.81 -23.09
C ASN A 162 -6.50 4.06 -22.30
N GLY A 163 -7.42 4.73 -21.63
CA GLY A 163 -7.07 5.92 -20.86
C GLY A 163 -8.27 6.63 -20.28
N ILE A 164 -8.00 7.83 -19.78
CA ILE A 164 -9.00 8.71 -19.20
C ILE A 164 -8.78 10.12 -19.72
N LYS A 165 -9.86 10.90 -19.76
CA LYS A 165 -9.80 12.34 -20.06
C LYS A 165 -10.40 13.10 -18.90
N LEU A 166 -9.62 14.00 -18.31
CA LEU A 166 -10.11 14.89 -17.26
C LEU A 166 -11.17 15.84 -17.84
N ILE A 167 -12.35 15.86 -17.21
CA ILE A 167 -13.49 16.67 -17.67
C ILE A 167 -13.70 17.88 -16.78
N ALA A 168 -13.72 17.66 -15.47
CA ALA A 168 -14.02 18.70 -14.50
C ALA A 168 -13.49 18.33 -13.10
N ILE A 169 -13.27 19.34 -12.27
CA ILE A 169 -12.89 19.19 -10.86
C ILE A 169 -13.83 20.05 -10.02
N ASN A 170 -14.49 19.44 -9.04
CA ASN A 170 -15.21 20.16 -8.01
C ASN A 170 -14.24 20.67 -6.95
N LEU A 171 -14.29 21.98 -6.70
CA LEU A 171 -13.60 22.68 -5.63
C LEU A 171 -14.64 23.22 -4.66
N ARG A 172 -14.87 22.46 -3.58
CA ARG A 172 -15.86 22.78 -2.53
C ARG A 172 -17.27 23.02 -3.10
N ASP A 173 -17.60 24.28 -3.40
CA ASP A 173 -18.94 24.74 -3.74
C ASP A 173 -19.16 24.99 -5.24
N TYR A 174 -18.12 24.89 -6.07
CA TYR A 174 -18.23 25.09 -7.51
C TYR A 174 -17.37 24.10 -8.31
N VAL A 175 -17.64 23.99 -9.61
CA VAL A 175 -16.94 23.10 -10.52
C VAL A 175 -16.15 23.91 -11.55
N VAL A 176 -14.94 23.45 -11.82
CA VAL A 176 -14.04 24.04 -12.82
C VAL A 176 -13.69 23.03 -13.90
N ASP A 177 -13.34 23.54 -15.08
CA ASP A 177 -12.91 22.78 -16.24
C ASP A 177 -11.78 23.50 -16.98
N HIS A 178 -11.32 22.92 -18.10
CA HIS A 178 -10.22 23.44 -18.90
C HIS A 178 -10.36 24.91 -19.35
N SER A 179 -11.57 25.47 -19.40
CA SER A 179 -11.81 26.87 -19.77
C SER A 179 -11.47 27.87 -18.65
N ASP A 180 -11.25 27.39 -17.42
CA ASP A 180 -11.02 28.22 -16.23
C ASP A 180 -9.55 28.60 -15.96
N GLY A 181 -8.65 28.35 -16.92
CA GLY A 181 -7.27 28.86 -16.92
C GLY A 181 -6.48 28.53 -15.64
N ASP A 182 -6.03 29.56 -14.92
CA ASP A 182 -5.22 29.39 -13.71
C ASP A 182 -5.96 28.69 -12.57
N LEU A 183 -7.29 28.83 -12.52
CA LEU A 183 -8.11 28.15 -11.53
C LEU A 183 -8.19 26.64 -11.82
N TRP A 184 -8.18 26.26 -13.09
CA TRP A 184 -8.05 24.87 -13.52
C TRP A 184 -6.70 24.27 -13.10
N MET A 185 -5.62 25.03 -13.26
CA MET A 185 -4.28 24.62 -12.82
C MET A 185 -4.23 24.41 -11.30
N LEU A 186 -4.79 25.33 -10.50
CA LEU A 186 -4.87 25.17 -9.05
C LEU A 186 -5.68 23.93 -8.65
N ALA A 187 -6.80 23.67 -9.33
CA ALA A 187 -7.66 22.52 -9.06
C ALA A 187 -6.92 21.19 -9.22
N LYS A 188 -6.05 21.08 -10.23
CA LYS A 188 -5.17 19.93 -10.42
C LYS A 188 -4.20 19.75 -9.25
N TYR A 189 -3.56 20.81 -8.75
CA TYR A 189 -2.68 20.68 -7.59
C TYR A 189 -3.42 20.28 -6.31
N ILE A 190 -4.61 20.80 -6.06
CA ILE A 190 -5.45 20.40 -4.92
C ILE A 190 -5.82 18.91 -5.04
N SER A 191 -6.23 18.47 -6.23
CA SER A 191 -6.57 17.07 -6.48
C SER A 191 -5.35 16.15 -6.33
N LEU A 192 -4.18 16.53 -6.87
CA LEU A 192 -2.93 15.78 -6.72
C LEU A 192 -2.47 15.72 -5.25
N GLN A 193 -2.62 16.80 -4.50
CA GLN A 193 -2.37 16.81 -3.06
C GLN A 193 -3.28 15.80 -2.35
N GLY A 194 -4.57 15.78 -2.70
CA GLY A 194 -5.54 14.78 -2.24
C GLY A 194 -5.06 13.36 -2.51
N ALA A 195 -4.79 13.03 -3.77
CA ALA A 195 -4.32 11.71 -4.18
C ALA A 195 -3.03 11.29 -3.48
N ALA A 196 -2.03 12.18 -3.42
CA ALA A 196 -0.74 11.89 -2.79
C ALA A 196 -0.88 11.52 -1.31
N ASN A 197 -1.62 12.32 -0.55
CA ASN A 197 -1.81 12.08 0.88
C ASN A 197 -2.66 10.83 1.13
N HIS A 198 -3.69 10.60 0.31
CA HIS A 198 -4.54 9.41 0.44
C HIS A 198 -3.79 8.14 0.05
N VAL A 199 -2.92 8.15 -0.96
CA VAL A 199 -2.12 6.97 -1.29
C VAL A 199 -1.26 6.67 -0.09
N ILE A 200 -0.44 7.63 0.35
CA ILE A 200 0.59 7.38 1.36
C ILE A 200 -0.02 6.99 2.71
N VAL A 201 -1.18 7.54 3.09
CA VAL A 201 -1.67 7.46 4.48
C VAL A 201 -3.03 6.77 4.62
N ALA A 202 -3.80 6.56 3.55
CA ALA A 202 -5.10 5.88 3.64
C ALA A 202 -5.10 4.54 2.89
N THR A 203 -4.70 4.53 1.61
CA THR A 203 -4.82 3.35 0.75
C THR A 203 -3.61 2.43 0.83
N HIS A 204 -2.40 2.97 0.76
CA HIS A 204 -1.17 2.19 0.80
C HIS A 204 -0.96 1.48 2.15
N PRO A 205 -1.26 2.08 3.31
CA PRO A 205 -1.21 1.40 4.61
C PRO A 205 -2.02 0.10 4.71
N ARG A 206 -3.01 -0.09 3.83
CA ARG A 206 -3.80 -1.32 3.75
C ARG A 206 -2.98 -2.53 3.31
N LEU A 207 -1.85 -2.30 2.63
CA LEU A 207 -0.89 -3.33 2.22
C LEU A 207 0.10 -3.67 3.35
N HIS A 208 0.26 -2.76 4.32
CA HIS A 208 1.17 -2.89 5.46
C HIS A 208 0.46 -3.52 6.66
N PHE A 209 -0.28 -2.69 7.39
CA PHE A 209 -0.58 -2.94 8.80
C PHE A 209 -1.49 -4.15 9.03
N PRO A 210 -2.51 -4.44 8.19
CA PRO A 210 -3.28 -5.66 8.37
C PRO A 210 -2.46 -6.94 8.13
N MET A 211 -1.38 -6.87 7.33
CA MET A 211 -0.53 -8.01 6.99
C MET A 211 0.40 -8.41 8.14
N ASP A 212 0.65 -7.52 9.10
CA ASP A 212 1.42 -7.81 10.31
C ASP A 212 0.81 -8.96 11.12
N ALA A 213 -0.52 -9.10 11.14
CA ALA A 213 -1.18 -10.23 11.81
C ALA A 213 -0.79 -11.56 11.17
N ILE A 214 -0.80 -11.65 9.83
CA ILE A 214 -0.41 -12.87 9.10
C ILE A 214 1.08 -13.16 9.34
N ASN A 215 1.93 -12.15 9.24
CA ASN A 215 3.37 -12.25 9.47
C ASN A 215 3.68 -12.79 10.88
N ALA A 216 3.17 -12.12 11.91
CA ALA A 216 3.45 -12.44 13.30
C ALA A 216 2.89 -13.80 13.72
N ILE A 217 1.64 -14.10 13.34
CA ILE A 217 1.01 -15.39 13.65
C ILE A 217 1.74 -16.53 12.93
N THR A 218 2.19 -16.33 11.69
CA THR A 218 3.01 -17.34 10.99
C THR A 218 4.30 -17.62 11.75
N LYS A 219 5.04 -16.58 12.16
CA LYS A 219 6.29 -16.71 12.91
C LYS A 219 6.13 -17.39 14.27
N THR A 220 4.96 -17.23 14.90
CA THR A 220 4.69 -17.72 16.26
C THR A 220 4.03 -19.08 16.31
N ALA A 221 3.04 -19.33 15.45
CA ALA A 221 2.12 -20.47 15.57
C ALA A 221 2.33 -21.57 14.52
N VAL A 222 3.17 -21.35 13.52
CA VAL A 222 3.45 -22.34 12.47
C VAL A 222 4.90 -22.87 12.64
N PRO A 223 5.11 -24.19 12.72
CA PRO A 223 6.46 -24.76 12.85
C PRO A 223 7.35 -24.43 11.66
N LYS A 224 8.65 -24.24 11.89
CA LYS A 224 9.64 -23.85 10.85
C LYS A 224 9.72 -24.85 9.69
N ASP A 225 9.54 -26.12 9.98
CA ASP A 225 9.59 -27.21 8.99
C ASP A 225 8.27 -27.39 8.23
N HIS A 226 7.20 -26.68 8.61
CA HIS A 226 5.91 -26.79 7.95
C HIS A 226 5.92 -26.04 6.61
N ILE A 227 5.30 -26.62 5.57
CA ILE A 227 5.29 -26.08 4.20
C ILE A 227 4.75 -24.64 4.16
N LEU A 228 3.68 -24.35 4.90
CA LEU A 228 3.12 -22.99 5.00
C LEU A 228 4.15 -21.98 5.54
N PHE A 229 4.91 -22.35 6.56
CA PHE A 229 5.95 -21.47 7.12
C PHE A 229 7.06 -21.24 6.10
N GLN A 230 7.57 -22.31 5.49
CA GLN A 230 8.65 -22.24 4.50
C GLN A 230 8.28 -21.43 3.26
N LEU A 231 6.99 -21.40 2.91
CA LEU A 231 6.43 -20.59 1.82
C LEU A 231 6.31 -19.11 2.21
N ILE A 232 5.78 -18.80 3.39
CA ILE A 232 5.49 -17.41 3.80
C ILE A 232 6.73 -16.69 4.33
N TYR A 233 7.55 -17.36 5.14
CA TYR A 233 8.63 -16.74 5.91
C TYR A 233 9.62 -15.91 5.06
N PRO A 234 10.06 -16.33 3.86
CA PRO A 234 10.92 -15.52 3.01
C PRO A 234 10.35 -14.14 2.65
N HIS A 235 9.03 -13.98 2.77
CA HIS A 235 8.30 -12.75 2.49
C HIS A 235 7.97 -11.94 3.74
N THR A 236 8.55 -12.25 4.90
CA THR A 236 8.27 -11.54 6.16
C THR A 236 9.39 -10.63 6.63
N GLU A 237 10.44 -10.52 5.81
CA GLU A 237 11.70 -9.84 6.15
C GLU A 237 11.47 -8.34 6.39
N LEU A 238 12.01 -7.81 7.49
CA LEU A 238 12.01 -6.38 7.87
C LEU A 238 10.64 -5.73 8.16
N THR A 239 9.54 -6.34 7.71
CA THR A 239 8.19 -5.76 7.74
C THR A 239 7.73 -5.36 9.14
N LEU A 240 7.71 -6.27 10.12
CA LEU A 240 7.17 -5.97 11.46
C LEU A 240 7.86 -4.76 12.10
N LYS A 241 9.18 -4.67 11.97
CA LYS A 241 9.95 -3.57 12.55
C LYS A 241 9.75 -2.26 11.77
N LEU A 242 9.61 -2.34 10.45
CA LEU A 242 9.31 -1.20 9.59
C LEU A 242 7.95 -0.61 9.93
N ASP A 243 6.91 -1.44 10.00
CA ASP A 243 5.54 -1.01 10.30
C ASP A 243 5.44 -0.43 11.71
N TRP A 244 6.09 -1.06 12.69
CA TRP A 244 6.26 -0.46 14.01
C TRP A 244 6.98 0.89 13.96
N GLN A 245 8.00 1.04 13.11
CA GLN A 245 8.72 2.31 12.97
C GLN A 245 7.81 3.41 12.42
N VAL A 246 6.97 3.10 11.43
CA VAL A 246 6.01 4.04 10.85
C VAL A 246 4.95 4.43 11.89
N LEU A 247 4.37 3.46 12.60
CA LEU A 247 3.24 3.71 13.49
C LEU A 247 3.64 4.25 14.86
N ASN A 248 4.77 3.83 15.42
CA ASN A 248 5.05 4.02 16.85
C ASN A 248 6.32 4.82 17.15
N SER A 249 7.19 5.04 16.15
CA SER A 249 8.43 5.79 16.37
C SER A 249 8.19 7.29 16.49
N LYS A 250 8.93 7.93 17.41
CA LYS A 250 9.04 9.40 17.49
C LYS A 250 9.71 10.04 16.27
N LEU A 251 10.42 9.24 15.48
CA LEU A 251 11.06 9.66 14.23
C LEU A 251 10.22 9.34 12.99
N SER A 252 9.01 8.79 13.16
CA SER A 252 8.11 8.53 12.04
C SER A 252 7.73 9.83 11.34
N LEU A 253 7.72 9.83 10.00
CA LEU A 253 7.25 10.97 9.22
C LEU A 253 5.78 11.35 9.54
N LEU A 254 4.98 10.42 10.07
CA LEU A 254 3.61 10.68 10.54
C LEU A 254 3.56 11.62 11.76
N GLN A 255 4.66 11.79 12.51
CA GLN A 255 4.70 12.76 13.62
C GLN A 255 4.64 14.22 13.13
N ASN A 256 5.10 14.46 11.90
CA ASN A 256 5.15 15.74 11.18
C ASN A 256 5.47 16.96 12.06
N LYS A 257 6.52 16.88 12.87
CA LYS A 257 6.96 17.98 13.74
C LYS A 257 7.72 19.03 12.93
N TRP A 258 7.72 20.28 13.39
CA TRP A 258 8.31 21.42 12.68
C TRP A 258 9.80 21.25 12.32
N TRP A 259 10.57 20.56 13.17
CA TRP A 259 12.00 20.30 13.00
C TRP A 259 12.29 19.11 12.06
N MET A 260 11.28 18.31 11.71
CA MET A 260 11.43 17.15 10.84
C MET A 260 11.48 17.60 9.39
N ILE A 261 12.67 17.97 8.94
CA ILE A 261 12.93 18.44 7.56
C ILE A 261 12.65 17.40 6.47
N TYR A 262 12.36 16.15 6.85
CA TYR A 262 11.98 15.06 5.95
C TYR A 262 10.48 14.70 6.03
N ALA A 263 9.70 15.36 6.88
CA ALA A 263 8.26 15.11 6.98
C ALA A 263 7.51 16.05 6.02
N PRO A 264 6.93 15.54 4.92
CA PRO A 264 6.40 16.38 3.84
C PRO A 264 4.91 16.68 3.99
N PHE A 265 4.24 16.10 4.99
CA PHE A 265 2.79 16.12 5.08
C PHE A 265 2.21 17.52 5.35
N PRO A 266 0.98 17.79 4.85
CA PRO A 266 0.37 19.11 4.94
C PRO A 266 -0.33 19.39 6.27
N ALA A 267 -0.50 18.39 7.13
CA ALA A 267 -1.33 18.48 8.33
C ALA A 267 -0.63 17.97 9.59
N THR A 268 -1.18 18.26 10.76
CA THR A 268 -0.62 17.77 12.03
C THR A 268 -0.55 16.25 12.06
N GLY A 269 0.40 15.69 12.80
CA GLY A 269 0.58 14.23 12.86
C GLY A 269 -0.65 13.48 13.38
N GLU A 270 -1.42 14.09 14.29
CA GLU A 270 -2.69 13.54 14.78
C GLU A 270 -3.71 13.45 13.64
N SER A 271 -3.98 14.55 12.95
CA SER A 271 -4.95 14.54 11.84
C SER A 271 -4.48 13.72 10.62
N MET A 272 -3.16 13.57 10.41
CA MET A 272 -2.66 12.64 9.40
C MET A 272 -2.99 11.20 9.78
N ARG A 273 -2.97 10.86 11.07
CA ARG A 273 -3.34 9.53 11.54
C ARG A 273 -4.83 9.23 11.39
N ASP A 274 -5.68 10.25 11.46
CA ASP A 274 -7.11 10.10 11.13
C ASP A 274 -7.34 9.63 9.69
N LEU A 275 -6.43 9.92 8.74
CA LEU A 275 -6.50 9.35 7.39
C LEU A 275 -6.19 7.84 7.35
N VAL A 276 -5.34 7.34 8.26
CA VAL A 276 -5.10 5.88 8.40
C VAL A 276 -6.38 5.21 8.88
N VAL A 277 -7.03 5.80 9.89
CA VAL A 277 -8.33 5.34 10.39
C VAL A 277 -9.37 5.35 9.28
N LEU A 278 -9.42 6.43 8.49
CA LEU A 278 -10.30 6.53 7.33
C LEU A 278 -10.05 5.42 6.30
N GLY A 279 -8.79 5.12 6.00
CA GLY A 279 -8.41 4.04 5.08
C GLY A 279 -8.85 2.65 5.55
N TYR A 280 -8.92 2.44 6.86
CA TYR A 280 -9.36 1.19 7.46
C TYR A 280 -10.88 1.08 7.62
N HIS A 281 -11.55 2.13 8.10
CA HIS A 281 -12.99 2.13 8.35
C HIS A 281 -13.84 2.44 7.12
N GLY A 282 -13.29 3.19 6.18
CA GLY A 282 -14.02 3.73 5.05
C GLY A 282 -15.03 4.81 5.45
N ILE A 283 -15.78 5.29 4.46
CA ILE A 283 -16.95 6.18 4.64
C ILE A 283 -18.18 5.42 4.16
N LYS A 284 -19.20 5.36 5.02
CA LYS A 284 -20.46 4.71 4.67
C LYS A 284 -21.05 5.32 3.40
N ASP A 285 -21.49 4.47 2.48
CA ASP A 285 -22.12 4.84 1.21
C ASP A 285 -21.23 5.69 0.27
N ASN A 286 -19.90 5.70 0.48
CA ASN A 286 -18.93 6.31 -0.42
C ASN A 286 -18.02 5.25 -1.06
N PRO A 287 -18.14 5.01 -2.39
CA PRO A 287 -17.38 3.98 -3.08
C PRO A 287 -15.87 4.27 -3.16
N SER A 288 -15.43 5.52 -2.99
CA SER A 288 -14.00 5.88 -2.97
C SER A 288 -13.32 5.57 -1.64
N TYR A 289 -14.11 5.29 -0.58
CA TYR A 289 -13.61 4.95 0.75
C TYR A 289 -14.27 3.66 1.26
N PRO A 290 -14.03 2.51 0.60
CA PRO A 290 -14.57 1.25 1.09
C PRO A 290 -13.85 0.87 2.39
N LYS A 291 -14.61 0.33 3.35
CA LYS A 291 -14.04 -0.31 4.54
C LYS A 291 -13.00 -1.34 4.12
N TYR A 292 -11.91 -1.45 4.88
CA TYR A 292 -10.89 -2.46 4.64
C TYR A 292 -11.48 -3.87 4.67
N PHE A 293 -11.02 -4.69 3.74
CA PHE A 293 -11.22 -6.12 3.70
C PHE A 293 -9.94 -6.78 3.17
N TYR A 294 -9.65 -7.98 3.67
CA TYR A 294 -8.57 -8.80 3.16
C TYR A 294 -8.85 -9.16 1.69
N PRO A 295 -7.92 -8.88 0.75
CA PRO A 295 -8.14 -9.07 -0.68
C PRO A 295 -8.07 -10.56 -1.06
N LEU A 296 -9.00 -11.37 -0.55
CA LEU A 296 -8.95 -12.83 -0.64
C LEU A 296 -8.78 -13.31 -2.08
N MET A 297 -9.53 -12.73 -3.02
CA MET A 297 -9.50 -13.10 -4.44
C MET A 297 -8.46 -12.32 -5.28
N GLY A 298 -7.42 -11.79 -4.62
CA GLY A 298 -6.36 -11.03 -5.25
C GLY A 298 -6.64 -9.53 -5.35
N PRO A 299 -5.91 -8.81 -6.21
CA PRO A 299 -6.01 -7.36 -6.35
C PRO A 299 -7.45 -6.89 -6.52
N GLN A 300 -7.78 -5.74 -5.91
CA GLN A 300 -9.04 -5.07 -6.18
C GLN A 300 -9.15 -4.74 -7.67
N LYS A 301 -10.29 -5.10 -8.27
CA LYS A 301 -10.50 -4.94 -9.70
C LYS A 301 -10.49 -3.47 -10.08
N ASN A 302 -9.60 -3.17 -11.01
CA ASN A 302 -9.45 -1.85 -11.61
C ASN A 302 -9.09 -2.07 -13.08
N GLU A 303 -9.89 -1.51 -13.99
CA GLU A 303 -9.72 -1.74 -15.43
C GLU A 303 -8.59 -0.90 -16.05
N THR A 304 -7.92 -0.06 -15.26
CA THR A 304 -6.75 0.69 -15.70
C THR A 304 -5.59 -0.24 -16.09
N ALA A 305 -4.61 0.31 -16.82
CA ALA A 305 -3.40 -0.42 -17.15
C ALA A 305 -2.65 -0.89 -15.89
N TYR A 306 -2.62 -0.06 -14.84
CA TYR A 306 -2.04 -0.40 -13.53
C TYR A 306 -2.81 -1.54 -12.82
N GLY A 307 -4.14 -1.53 -12.83
CA GLY A 307 -4.94 -2.61 -12.25
C GLY A 307 -4.79 -3.94 -12.99
N LYS A 308 -4.81 -3.90 -14.32
CA LYS A 308 -4.59 -5.08 -15.18
C LYS A 308 -3.21 -5.69 -15.00
N PHE A 309 -2.17 -4.86 -14.77
CA PHE A 309 -0.83 -5.35 -14.43
C PHE A 309 -0.84 -6.22 -13.18
N HIS A 310 -1.49 -5.75 -12.11
CA HIS A 310 -1.61 -6.50 -10.86
C HIS A 310 -2.38 -7.82 -11.05
N ASP A 311 -3.47 -7.79 -11.81
CA ASP A 311 -4.27 -8.97 -12.14
C ASP A 311 -3.45 -10.05 -12.89
N ILE A 312 -2.56 -9.63 -13.79
CA ILE A 312 -1.70 -10.54 -14.55
C ILE A 312 -0.69 -11.22 -13.62
N TYR A 313 0.01 -10.44 -12.80
CA TYR A 313 0.99 -11.01 -11.87
C TYR A 313 0.35 -11.85 -10.77
N TYR A 314 -0.82 -11.47 -10.27
CA TYR A 314 -1.53 -12.24 -9.27
C TYR A 314 -1.75 -13.70 -9.71
N LYS A 315 -2.05 -13.94 -10.99
CA LYS A 315 -2.20 -15.31 -11.53
C LYS A 315 -0.92 -16.14 -11.36
N VAL A 316 0.25 -15.52 -11.58
CA VAL A 316 1.56 -16.18 -11.41
C VAL A 316 1.76 -16.58 -9.94
N TYR A 317 1.44 -15.69 -9.00
CA TYR A 317 1.51 -15.99 -7.56
C TYR A 317 0.51 -17.08 -7.16
N PHE A 318 -0.73 -17.00 -7.66
CA PHE A 318 -1.78 -17.97 -7.39
C PHE A 318 -1.39 -19.38 -7.87
N ASP A 319 -0.85 -19.50 -9.08
CA ASP A 319 -0.39 -20.79 -9.63
C ASP A 319 0.79 -21.34 -8.83
N PHE A 320 1.77 -20.48 -8.49
CA PHE A 320 2.90 -20.87 -7.64
C PHE A 320 2.43 -21.41 -6.29
N VAL A 321 1.62 -20.63 -5.57
CA VAL A 321 1.11 -21.00 -4.25
C VAL A 321 0.25 -22.25 -4.32
N SER A 322 -0.63 -22.37 -5.32
CA SER A 322 -1.49 -23.55 -5.50
C SER A 322 -0.67 -24.83 -5.66
N ASN A 323 0.43 -24.78 -6.42
CA ASN A 323 1.32 -25.93 -6.60
C ASN A 323 2.04 -26.31 -5.31
N ILE A 324 2.41 -25.34 -4.47
CA ILE A 324 3.06 -25.60 -3.18
C ILE A 324 2.07 -26.16 -2.15
N LEU A 325 0.91 -25.54 -2.02
CA LEU A 325 -0.08 -25.86 -0.98
C LEU A 325 -0.87 -27.14 -1.27
N ALA A 326 -0.82 -27.67 -2.51
CA ALA A 326 -1.35 -28.99 -2.85
C ALA A 326 -0.74 -30.13 -2.01
N GLU A 327 0.42 -29.90 -1.40
CA GLU A 327 1.11 -30.86 -0.52
C GLU A 327 0.67 -30.82 0.94
N ILE A 328 -0.18 -29.85 1.32
CA ILE A 328 -0.73 -29.77 2.66
C ILE A 328 -2.05 -30.55 2.69
N PRO A 329 -2.20 -31.57 3.57
CA PRO A 329 -3.45 -32.31 3.67
C PRO A 329 -4.60 -31.40 4.12
N ARG A 330 -5.78 -31.63 3.55
CA ARG A 330 -7.01 -30.94 3.96
C ARG A 330 -7.26 -31.22 5.45
N GLY A 331 -7.52 -30.17 6.22
CA GLY A 331 -7.75 -30.30 7.66
C GLY A 331 -6.47 -30.25 8.50
N ASP A 332 -5.32 -29.93 7.91
CA ASP A 332 -4.08 -29.70 8.65
C ASP A 332 -4.33 -28.79 9.88
N LYS A 333 -3.88 -29.25 11.05
CA LYS A 333 -4.14 -28.59 12.32
C LYS A 333 -3.44 -27.23 12.45
N PHE A 334 -2.26 -27.07 11.85
CA PHE A 334 -1.50 -25.82 11.90
C PHE A 334 -2.14 -24.76 11.00
N VAL A 335 -2.55 -25.12 9.79
CA VAL A 335 -3.31 -24.21 8.90
C VAL A 335 -4.63 -23.80 9.53
N THR A 336 -5.38 -24.74 10.10
CA THR A 336 -6.68 -24.47 10.73
C THR A 336 -6.53 -23.48 11.90
N ARG A 337 -5.55 -23.71 12.79
CA ARG A 337 -5.27 -22.80 13.93
C ARG A 337 -4.75 -21.45 13.46
N TRP A 338 -3.82 -21.44 12.50
CA TRP A 338 -3.29 -20.22 11.87
C TRP A 338 -4.40 -19.33 11.32
N ALA A 339 -5.34 -19.90 10.56
CA ALA A 339 -6.47 -19.17 10.01
C ALA A 339 -7.41 -18.63 11.09
N ASN A 340 -7.71 -19.41 12.14
CA ASN A 340 -8.51 -18.94 13.27
C ASN A 340 -7.85 -17.77 14.01
N TYR A 341 -6.55 -17.85 14.27
CA TYR A 341 -5.81 -16.77 14.93
C TYR A 341 -5.82 -15.49 14.08
N ILE A 342 -5.62 -15.59 12.77
CA ILE A 342 -5.65 -14.42 11.88
C ILE A 342 -7.07 -13.85 11.80
N ASN A 343 -8.10 -14.68 11.66
CA ASN A 343 -9.49 -14.22 11.57
C ASN A 343 -9.92 -13.45 12.84
N ALA A 344 -9.44 -13.86 14.02
CA ALA A 344 -9.72 -13.14 15.26
C ALA A 344 -9.21 -11.68 15.24
N GLU A 345 -8.09 -11.43 14.57
CA GLU A 345 -7.45 -10.11 14.46
C GLU A 345 -7.92 -9.35 13.20
N MET A 346 -8.23 -10.08 12.13
CA MET A 346 -8.68 -9.57 10.84
C MET A 346 -9.93 -10.35 10.40
N PRO A 347 -11.14 -9.92 10.81
CA PRO A 347 -12.39 -10.69 10.60
C PRO A 347 -12.79 -10.96 9.14
N THR A 348 -12.14 -10.31 8.18
CA THR A 348 -12.37 -10.54 6.74
C THR A 348 -11.46 -11.61 6.15
N PHE A 349 -10.47 -12.09 6.92
CA PHE A 349 -9.68 -13.26 6.59
C PHE A 349 -10.49 -14.54 6.87
N PRO A 350 -10.40 -15.60 6.05
CA PRO A 350 -11.15 -16.84 6.31
C PRO A 350 -10.74 -17.49 7.64
N ASN A 351 -11.73 -17.95 8.41
CA ASN A 351 -11.46 -18.75 9.62
C ASN A 351 -11.02 -20.19 9.27
N GLY A 352 -10.74 -21.00 10.28
CA GLY A 352 -10.24 -22.37 10.13
C GLY A 352 -11.22 -23.36 9.47
N GLU A 353 -12.51 -23.07 9.44
CA GLU A 353 -13.47 -23.85 8.65
C GLU A 353 -13.48 -23.37 7.19
N GLU A 354 -13.53 -22.05 7.01
CA GLU A 354 -13.63 -21.40 5.70
C GLU A 354 -12.38 -21.56 4.85
N ILE A 355 -11.20 -21.62 5.46
CA ILE A 355 -9.90 -21.76 4.78
C ILE A 355 -9.84 -23.02 3.91
N TRP A 356 -10.62 -24.06 4.27
CA TRP A 356 -10.68 -25.32 3.54
C TRP A 356 -11.78 -25.39 2.47
N LYS A 357 -12.60 -24.34 2.31
CA LYS A 357 -13.47 -24.25 1.13
C LYS A 357 -12.60 -24.21 -0.14
N GLU A 358 -13.15 -24.66 -1.26
CA GLU A 358 -12.41 -24.83 -2.51
C GLU A 358 -11.62 -23.57 -2.89
N GLY A 359 -10.30 -23.71 -3.08
CA GLY A 359 -9.39 -22.64 -3.47
C GLY A 359 -9.08 -21.57 -2.41
N ILE A 360 -9.75 -21.55 -1.25
CA ILE A 360 -9.64 -20.45 -0.28
C ILE A 360 -8.24 -20.36 0.34
N LEU A 361 -7.64 -21.47 0.76
CA LEU A 361 -6.26 -21.47 1.26
C LEU A 361 -5.27 -20.91 0.22
N ASN A 362 -5.41 -21.31 -1.04
CA ASN A 362 -4.53 -20.88 -2.12
C ASN A 362 -4.67 -19.38 -2.37
N HIS A 363 -5.91 -18.89 -2.47
CA HIS A 363 -6.23 -17.48 -2.59
C HIS A 363 -5.73 -16.68 -1.40
N ALA A 364 -5.93 -17.16 -0.18
CA ALA A 364 -5.48 -16.49 1.03
C ALA A 364 -3.96 -16.29 1.02
N VAL A 365 -3.18 -17.34 0.77
CA VAL A 365 -1.71 -17.23 0.79
C VAL A 365 -1.18 -16.49 -0.44
N ALA A 366 -1.75 -16.69 -1.63
CA ALA A 366 -1.33 -16.00 -2.85
C ALA A 366 -1.56 -14.49 -2.76
N SER A 367 -2.70 -14.08 -2.21
CA SER A 367 -3.02 -12.67 -2.01
C SER A 367 -2.07 -12.03 -1.02
N TYR A 368 -1.74 -12.71 0.09
CA TYR A 368 -0.74 -12.21 1.03
C TYR A 368 0.60 -11.97 0.32
N ILE A 369 1.17 -13.00 -0.31
CA ILE A 369 2.51 -12.90 -0.93
C ILE A 369 2.51 -11.86 -2.05
N TRP A 370 1.47 -11.81 -2.89
CA TRP A 370 1.34 -10.76 -3.92
C TRP A 370 1.33 -9.36 -3.31
N ASP A 371 0.54 -9.14 -2.25
CA ASP A 371 0.29 -7.84 -1.65
C ASP A 371 1.57 -7.23 -1.09
N ILE A 372 2.31 -8.01 -0.30
CA ILE A 372 3.54 -7.58 0.37
C ILE A 372 4.80 -7.62 -0.53
N THR A 373 4.68 -8.05 -1.80
CA THR A 373 5.78 -8.06 -2.77
C THR A 373 5.51 -7.06 -3.89
N ILE A 374 4.92 -7.49 -5.00
CA ILE A 374 4.69 -6.67 -6.20
C ILE A 374 3.57 -5.65 -5.98
N GLY A 375 2.55 -5.98 -5.18
CA GLY A 375 1.47 -5.08 -4.77
C GLY A 375 2.02 -3.79 -4.15
N HIS A 376 2.75 -3.98 -3.05
CA HIS A 376 3.45 -2.93 -2.31
C HIS A 376 4.56 -2.26 -3.13
N GLY A 377 5.42 -3.06 -3.78
CA GLY A 377 6.56 -2.50 -4.51
C GLY A 377 6.16 -1.61 -5.68
N ALA A 378 5.15 -2.01 -6.46
CA ALA A 378 4.66 -1.21 -7.58
C ALA A 378 4.02 0.12 -7.11
N ASP A 379 3.40 0.16 -5.93
CA ASP A 379 2.91 1.42 -5.35
C ASP A 379 4.05 2.41 -5.14
N HIS A 380 5.08 1.98 -4.42
CA HIS A 380 6.24 2.82 -4.13
C HIS A 380 6.97 3.27 -5.39
N LYS A 381 7.22 2.34 -6.33
CA LYS A 381 7.91 2.68 -7.58
C LYS A 381 7.13 3.71 -8.39
N THR A 382 5.86 3.45 -8.66
CA THR A 382 5.06 4.36 -9.50
C THR A 382 4.83 5.69 -8.83
N TYR A 383 4.60 5.74 -7.51
CA TYR A 383 4.50 7.00 -6.77
C TYR A 383 5.81 7.80 -6.83
N ALA A 384 6.96 7.14 -6.61
CA ALA A 384 8.26 7.80 -6.60
C ALA A 384 8.71 8.32 -7.97
N GLU A 385 8.13 7.80 -9.06
CA GLU A 385 8.38 8.22 -10.44
C GLU A 385 7.54 9.42 -10.87
N ILE A 386 6.45 9.74 -10.16
CA ILE A 386 5.72 10.99 -10.38
C ILE A 386 6.67 12.17 -10.09
N PRO A 387 6.86 13.12 -11.04
CA PRO A 387 7.75 14.25 -10.82
C PRO A 387 7.37 15.05 -9.57
N MET A 388 8.25 15.06 -8.56
CA MET A 388 7.98 15.67 -7.25
C MET A 388 7.62 17.17 -7.34
N ASN A 389 8.21 17.90 -8.29
CA ASN A 389 7.89 19.32 -8.51
C ASN A 389 6.55 19.54 -9.24
N LYS A 390 5.86 18.48 -9.65
CA LYS A 390 4.50 18.48 -10.23
C LYS A 390 3.46 17.89 -9.28
N ASN A 391 3.88 17.18 -8.24
CA ASN A 391 3.01 16.46 -7.30
C ASN A 391 3.27 16.90 -5.84
N PRO A 392 2.95 18.16 -5.49
CA PRO A 392 3.25 18.68 -4.18
C PRO A 392 2.35 18.05 -3.10
N LEU A 393 2.95 17.57 -2.00
CA LEU A 393 2.20 17.15 -0.81
C LEU A 393 1.63 18.33 0.00
N ARG A 394 2.16 19.54 -0.20
CA ARG A 394 1.72 20.78 0.42
C ARG A 394 1.35 21.81 -0.63
N VAL A 395 0.11 22.26 -0.58
CA VAL A 395 -0.39 23.39 -1.37
C VAL A 395 -0.65 24.56 -0.41
N ARG A 396 -0.13 25.76 -0.71
CA ARG A 396 -0.28 26.96 0.14
C ARG A 396 -1.32 27.95 -0.38
N VAL A 397 -1.65 27.88 -1.66
CA VAL A 397 -2.70 28.69 -2.28
C VAL A 397 -4.06 28.05 -2.00
N ALA A 398 -5.00 28.85 -1.50
CA ALA A 398 -6.38 28.40 -1.31
C ALA A 398 -7.19 28.61 -2.60
N SER A 399 -8.15 27.73 -2.87
CA SER A 399 -9.15 28.05 -3.89
C SER A 399 -10.02 29.23 -3.42
N PRO A 400 -10.45 30.13 -4.34
CA PRO A 400 -11.38 31.20 -4.01
C PRO A 400 -12.71 30.63 -3.51
N SER A 401 -13.52 31.44 -2.82
CA SER A 401 -14.82 30.99 -2.31
C SER A 401 -15.89 30.84 -3.39
N TYR A 402 -15.62 31.28 -4.62
CA TYR A 402 -16.48 31.16 -5.78
C TYR A 402 -15.64 31.05 -7.05
N LYS A 403 -16.25 30.58 -8.14
CA LYS A 403 -15.62 30.49 -9.47
C LYS A 403 -15.27 31.89 -9.99
N ASN A 404 -14.01 32.29 -9.83
CA ASN A 404 -13.52 33.62 -10.20
C ASN A 404 -12.72 33.57 -11.52
N PRO A 405 -13.24 34.12 -12.64
CA PRO A 405 -12.55 34.10 -13.93
C PRO A 405 -11.27 34.95 -13.95
N ASP A 406 -11.15 35.92 -13.03
CA ASP A 406 -9.98 36.80 -12.93
C ASP A 406 -8.89 36.25 -12.00
N PHE A 407 -9.08 35.05 -11.45
CA PHE A 407 -8.09 34.39 -10.59
C PHE A 407 -6.77 34.22 -11.35
N LYS A 408 -5.66 34.55 -10.67
CA LYS A 408 -4.30 34.36 -11.18
C LYS A 408 -3.50 33.50 -10.22
N LEU A 409 -2.83 32.49 -10.78
CA LEU A 409 -2.01 31.57 -10.00
C LEU A 409 -0.53 31.88 -10.22
N ASP A 410 0.19 32.22 -9.16
CA ASP A 410 1.65 32.12 -9.16
C ASP A 410 2.08 30.73 -8.69
N LEU A 411 2.77 29.98 -9.55
CA LEU A 411 3.31 28.67 -9.22
C LEU A 411 4.38 28.74 -8.11
N GLY A 412 5.02 29.89 -7.90
CA GLY A 412 5.92 30.12 -6.75
C GLY A 412 5.21 30.06 -5.40
N ASP A 413 3.91 30.38 -5.38
CA ASP A 413 3.11 30.40 -4.16
C ASP A 413 2.48 29.04 -3.85
N VAL A 414 2.44 28.10 -4.80
CA VAL A 414 1.83 26.77 -4.59
C VAL A 414 2.57 25.99 -3.52
N ALA A 415 3.90 25.93 -3.58
CA ALA A 415 4.73 25.23 -2.60
C ALA A 415 6.06 25.95 -2.40
N SER A 416 6.49 26.11 -1.16
CA SER A 416 7.78 26.75 -0.86
C SER A 416 8.95 25.82 -1.20
N ILE A 417 10.15 26.39 -1.36
CA ILE A 417 11.41 25.63 -1.48
C ILE A 417 11.57 24.61 -0.34
N MET A 418 11.17 24.97 0.89
CA MET A 418 11.26 24.06 2.04
C MET A 418 10.22 22.94 2.01
N ASP A 419 9.07 23.14 1.36
CA ASP A 419 8.11 22.05 1.16
C ASP A 419 8.63 21.06 0.10
N GLN A 420 9.22 21.59 -0.98
CA GLN A 420 9.88 20.76 -1.99
C GLN A 420 11.09 20.01 -1.42
N THR A 421 11.90 20.65 -0.56
CA THR A 421 13.03 20.01 0.14
C THR A 421 12.56 18.81 0.98
N ARG A 422 11.47 18.98 1.74
CA ARG A 422 10.88 17.91 2.55
C ARG A 422 10.40 16.76 1.68
N LEU A 423 9.72 17.05 0.58
CA LEU A 423 9.23 16.04 -0.35
C LEU A 423 10.38 15.23 -0.98
N ILE A 424 11.46 15.91 -1.40
CA ILE A 424 12.66 15.24 -1.94
C ILE A 424 13.28 14.30 -0.91
N LEU A 425 13.46 14.76 0.33
CA LEU A 425 13.99 13.92 1.40
C LEU A 425 13.08 12.74 1.73
N ALA A 426 11.77 12.98 1.82
CA ALA A 426 10.78 11.93 2.06
C ALA A 426 10.81 10.88 0.94
N ASN A 427 10.96 11.31 -0.31
CA ASN A 427 11.11 10.41 -1.44
C ASN A 427 12.37 9.53 -1.32
N TRP A 428 13.51 10.10 -0.96
CA TRP A 428 14.76 9.33 -0.83
C TRP A 428 14.77 8.37 0.37
N LEU A 429 14.09 8.76 1.45
CA LEU A 429 14.04 7.98 2.68
C LEU A 429 13.00 6.86 2.59
N PHE A 430 11.77 7.21 2.22
CA PHE A 430 10.59 6.36 2.43
C PHE A 430 9.88 5.96 1.15
N PHE A 431 9.71 6.87 0.18
CA PHE A 431 8.83 6.58 -0.95
C PHE A 431 9.52 5.81 -2.08
N LYS A 432 10.78 6.14 -2.39
CA LYS A 432 11.52 5.48 -3.46
C LYS A 432 11.97 4.08 -3.00
N PRO A 433 11.67 3.01 -3.77
CA PRO A 433 12.13 1.67 -3.44
C PRO A 433 13.63 1.61 -3.19
N THR A 434 14.01 0.97 -2.09
CA THR A 434 15.39 0.59 -1.77
C THR A 434 15.39 -0.86 -1.31
N ASN A 435 15.41 -1.78 -2.26
CA ASN A 435 15.26 -3.21 -1.99
C ASN A 435 16.49 -3.75 -1.24
N VAL A 436 16.23 -4.50 -0.17
CA VAL A 436 17.25 -5.27 0.57
C VAL A 436 17.33 -6.68 0.00
N SER A 437 16.18 -7.28 -0.29
CA SER A 437 16.07 -8.59 -0.94
C SER A 437 14.96 -8.59 -1.98
N LEU A 438 15.06 -9.53 -2.93
CA LEU A 438 14.21 -9.58 -4.11
C LEU A 438 13.43 -10.88 -4.16
N THR A 439 12.20 -10.85 -4.68
CA THR A 439 11.37 -12.06 -4.84
C THR A 439 12.06 -13.11 -5.70
N ILE A 440 12.82 -12.69 -6.71
CA ILE A 440 13.55 -13.61 -7.59
C ILE A 440 14.66 -14.38 -6.84
N ASP A 441 15.19 -13.79 -5.77
CA ASP A 441 16.26 -14.34 -4.95
C ASP A 441 15.73 -14.99 -3.65
N ALA A 442 14.41 -14.94 -3.40
CA ALA A 442 13.80 -15.48 -2.20
C ALA A 442 14.14 -16.96 -2.03
N PHE A 443 14.64 -17.31 -0.84
CA PHE A 443 15.11 -18.65 -0.53
C PHE A 443 14.05 -19.43 0.27
N TYR A 444 13.47 -20.46 -0.35
CA TYR A 444 12.51 -21.35 0.28
C TYR A 444 13.19 -22.62 0.76
N GLN A 445 13.00 -22.99 2.03
CA GLN A 445 13.63 -24.15 2.67
C GLN A 445 12.90 -25.48 2.39
N PHE A 446 12.27 -25.61 1.22
CA PHE A 446 11.51 -26.81 0.90
C PHE A 446 12.40 -28.05 0.83
N ASN A 447 11.96 -29.13 1.49
CA ASN A 447 12.67 -30.41 1.46
C ASN A 447 12.28 -31.28 0.25
N LEU A 448 11.06 -31.11 -0.29
CA LEU A 448 10.55 -31.92 -1.40
C LEU A 448 11.05 -31.39 -2.76
N PRO A 449 11.61 -32.25 -3.64
CA PRO A 449 12.09 -31.84 -4.96
C PRO A 449 11.05 -31.09 -5.80
N LYS A 450 9.81 -31.59 -5.85
CA LYS A 450 8.71 -30.95 -6.60
C LYS A 450 8.40 -29.51 -6.16
N LEU A 451 8.60 -29.19 -4.88
CA LEU A 451 8.39 -27.84 -4.37
C LEU A 451 9.53 -26.92 -4.81
N LYS A 452 10.76 -27.44 -4.89
CA LYS A 452 11.90 -26.71 -5.47
C LYS A 452 11.69 -26.45 -6.96
N ASP A 453 11.18 -27.42 -7.70
CA ASP A 453 10.84 -27.28 -9.11
C ASP A 453 9.74 -26.22 -9.31
N ALA A 454 8.74 -26.16 -8.42
CA ALA A 454 7.72 -25.13 -8.44
C ALA A 454 8.29 -23.72 -8.24
N VAL A 455 9.31 -23.55 -7.39
CA VAL A 455 10.02 -22.27 -7.22
C VAL A 455 10.77 -21.88 -8.50
N ILE A 456 11.44 -22.82 -9.17
CA ILE A 456 12.12 -22.56 -10.45
C ILE A 456 11.11 -22.09 -11.49
N LYS A 457 10.00 -22.83 -11.65
CA LYS A 457 8.94 -22.49 -12.58
C LYS A 457 8.31 -21.13 -12.27
N PHE A 458 8.08 -20.81 -10.98
CA PHE A 458 7.57 -19.50 -10.58
C PHE A 458 8.46 -18.36 -11.07
N ARG A 459 9.78 -18.48 -10.88
CA ARG A 459 10.76 -17.48 -11.34
C ARG A 459 10.76 -17.34 -12.86
N GLU A 460 10.66 -18.45 -13.59
CA GLU A 460 10.55 -18.43 -15.05
C GLU A 460 9.26 -17.76 -15.52
N GLU A 461 8.12 -18.08 -14.90
CA GLU A 461 6.83 -17.49 -15.24
C GLU A 461 6.75 -15.99 -14.90
N LEU A 462 7.46 -15.50 -13.87
CA LEU A 462 7.59 -14.06 -13.62
C LEU A 462 8.26 -13.35 -14.81
N TYR A 463 9.41 -13.82 -15.28
CA TYR A 463 10.11 -13.23 -16.43
C TYR A 463 9.34 -13.38 -17.74
N LYS A 464 8.69 -14.53 -17.93
CA LYS A 464 7.82 -14.76 -19.09
C LYS A 464 6.62 -13.81 -19.07
N THR A 465 6.06 -13.55 -17.90
CA THR A 465 4.96 -12.59 -17.73
C THR A 465 5.43 -11.18 -18.07
N GLU A 466 6.56 -10.74 -17.53
CA GLU A 466 7.16 -9.43 -17.83
C GLU A 466 7.34 -9.21 -19.33
N LYS A 467 7.91 -10.19 -20.04
CA LYS A 467 8.17 -10.13 -21.48
C LYS A 467 6.90 -9.96 -22.32
N ASN A 468 5.75 -10.40 -21.79
CA ASN A 468 4.48 -10.44 -22.51
C ASN A 468 3.45 -9.43 -21.97
N LEU A 469 3.85 -8.47 -21.15
CA LEU A 469 2.94 -7.46 -20.62
C LEU A 469 2.33 -6.61 -21.76
N PRO A 470 1.00 -6.49 -21.85
CA PRO A 470 0.34 -5.62 -22.82
C PRO A 470 0.29 -4.14 -22.38
N MET A 471 0.89 -3.80 -21.24
CA MET A 471 0.90 -2.48 -20.62
C MET A 471 2.32 -2.12 -20.15
N PRO A 472 2.58 -0.86 -19.72
CA PRO A 472 3.85 -0.51 -19.10
C PRO A 472 4.22 -1.43 -17.94
N ASN A 473 5.52 -1.71 -17.82
CA ASN A 473 6.04 -2.47 -16.71
C ASN A 473 6.20 -1.55 -15.48
N TYR A 474 5.28 -1.65 -14.54
CA TYR A 474 5.27 -0.82 -13.33
C TYR A 474 6.22 -1.32 -12.24
N MET A 475 6.72 -2.56 -12.34
CA MET A 475 7.74 -3.11 -11.45
C MET A 475 8.51 -4.24 -12.14
N PRO A 476 9.74 -3.98 -12.64
CA PRO A 476 10.56 -5.01 -13.23
C PRO A 476 10.77 -6.20 -12.30
N VAL A 477 10.79 -7.42 -12.83
CA VAL A 477 10.90 -8.66 -12.05
C VAL A 477 12.14 -8.66 -11.15
N LYS A 478 13.25 -8.14 -11.68
CA LYS A 478 14.51 -7.98 -10.94
C LYS A 478 14.45 -6.94 -9.81
N ASP A 479 13.42 -6.12 -9.77
CA ASP A 479 13.22 -5.05 -8.79
C ASP A 479 12.02 -5.35 -7.86
N ILE A 480 11.34 -6.50 -8.01
CA ILE A 480 10.25 -6.89 -7.09
C ILE A 480 10.86 -7.22 -5.73
N PRO A 481 10.50 -6.50 -4.65
CA PRO A 481 11.01 -6.79 -3.32
C PRO A 481 10.42 -8.10 -2.79
N ALA A 482 11.19 -8.84 -1.98
CA ALA A 482 10.69 -10.08 -1.38
C ALA A 482 9.62 -9.85 -0.31
N SER A 483 9.52 -8.64 0.23
CA SER A 483 8.65 -8.24 1.35
C SER A 483 8.52 -6.71 1.41
N ILE A 484 7.85 -6.19 2.43
CA ILE A 484 7.79 -4.75 2.72
C ILE A 484 9.10 -4.31 3.41
N GLN A 485 9.85 -3.40 2.75
CA GLN A 485 11.25 -3.10 3.11
C GLN A 485 11.66 -1.62 3.10
N TYR A 486 10.77 -0.66 2.84
CA TYR A 486 11.17 0.75 2.73
C TYR A 486 10.12 1.75 3.18
#